data_AF-A0A1Q3S776-F1
#
_entry.id   AF-A0A1Q3S776-F1
#
_cell.length_a   1.000
_cell.length_b   1.000
_cell.length_c   1.000
_cell.angle_alpha   90.00
_cell.angle_beta   90.00
_cell.angle_gamma   90.00
#
_symmetry.space_group_name_H-M   'P 1'
#
loop_
_entity.id
_entity.type
_entity.pdbx_description
1 polymer ?
#
loop_
_entity_poly.entity_id
_entity_poly.type
_entity_poly.pdbx_seq_one_letter_code
_entity_poly.pdbx_strand_id
1 'polypeptide(L)'
;MKTYYLHLVLLAATLCSCSTISEEHYFKDEVGTKLKPKDDDYFLSDEKETVSNYYRVKVRGFSFLSSSRYVSGYFNQNAVNMYFNEIPQPENGKLFTPLVTNEDGNELILILSTNAKAITDQLGNVTKSQTILNSISQVVKKEKILEAHTVKTDIASTDQAIKKLIATTDMYLDKIDTKSDADINKAIRELTETLKK
;
A
#
# COMPACT_ATOMS: atom_id res chain seq x y z
N MET A 1 -69.35 -10.91 7.90
CA MET A 1 -69.03 -10.63 6.48
C MET A 1 -68.12 -9.41 6.25
N LYS A 2 -68.21 -8.31 7.04
CA LYS A 2 -67.39 -7.10 6.80
C LYS A 2 -65.87 -7.24 7.03
N THR A 3 -65.43 -8.15 7.90
CA THR A 3 -64.00 -8.34 8.23
C THR A 3 -63.19 -9.05 7.14
N TYR A 4 -63.81 -9.98 6.40
CA TYR A 4 -63.14 -10.72 5.32
C TYR A 4 -62.73 -9.83 4.14
N TYR A 5 -63.57 -8.84 3.78
CA TYR A 5 -63.26 -7.87 2.73
C TYR A 5 -62.08 -6.96 3.13
N LEU A 6 -61.98 -6.58 4.40
CA LEU A 6 -60.87 -5.76 4.89
C LEU A 6 -59.53 -6.51 4.78
N HIS A 7 -59.48 -7.78 5.15
CA HIS A 7 -58.27 -8.61 5.02
C HIS A 7 -57.88 -8.86 3.56
N LEU A 8 -58.86 -9.05 2.68
CA LEU A 8 -58.60 -9.26 1.25
C LEU A 8 -58.05 -7.98 0.58
N VAL A 9 -58.56 -6.81 0.96
CA VAL A 9 -58.05 -5.51 0.50
C VAL A 9 -56.64 -5.25 1.04
N LEU A 10 -56.35 -5.59 2.30
CA LEU A 10 -55.01 -5.43 2.88
C LEU A 10 -53.98 -6.37 2.23
N LEU A 11 -54.38 -7.61 1.89
CA LEU A 11 -53.53 -8.57 1.19
C LEU A 11 -53.26 -8.14 -0.25
N ALA A 12 -54.26 -7.59 -0.96
CA ALA A 12 -54.09 -7.05 -2.29
C ALA A 12 -53.18 -5.80 -2.31
N ALA A 13 -53.29 -4.94 -1.29
CA ALA A 13 -52.46 -3.74 -1.17
C ALA A 13 -50.97 -4.05 -0.88
N THR A 14 -50.65 -5.19 -0.27
CA THR A 14 -49.26 -5.59 0.04
C THR A 14 -48.54 -6.26 -1.13
N LEU A 15 -49.27 -6.79 -2.12
CA LEU A 15 -48.68 -7.45 -3.29
C LEU A 15 -48.34 -6.50 -4.46
N CYS A 16 -48.79 -5.24 -4.42
CA CYS A 16 -48.59 -4.28 -5.51
C CYS A 16 -47.39 -3.33 -5.33
N SER A 17 -46.58 -3.46 -4.28
CA SER A 17 -45.40 -2.60 -4.06
C SER A 17 -44.16 -3.15 -4.77
N CYS A 18 -44.20 -3.24 -6.10
CA CYS A 18 -43.00 -3.46 -6.91
C CYS A 18 -42.31 -2.11 -7.13
N SER A 19 -41.27 -1.81 -6.36
CA SER A 19 -40.42 -0.64 -6.64
C SER A 19 -39.31 -1.01 -7.61
N THR A 20 -39.32 -0.34 -8.76
CA THR A 20 -38.21 -0.36 -9.72
C THR A 20 -37.24 0.77 -9.39
N ILE A 21 -35.95 0.46 -9.28
CA ILE A 21 -34.88 1.44 -9.11
C ILE A 21 -34.14 1.57 -10.44
N SER A 22 -33.96 2.79 -10.91
CA SER A 22 -33.14 3.11 -12.08
C SER A 22 -32.30 4.34 -11.77
N GLU A 23 -30.99 4.19 -11.83
CA GLU A 23 -30.02 5.27 -11.63
C GLU A 23 -29.07 5.37 -12.81
N GLU A 24 -28.58 6.58 -13.06
CA GLU A 24 -27.68 6.87 -14.18
C GLU A 24 -26.56 7.79 -13.69
N HIS A 25 -25.33 7.32 -13.81
CA HIS A 25 -24.12 7.96 -13.31
C HIS A 25 -23.19 8.27 -14.46
N TYR A 26 -22.57 9.45 -14.43
CA TYR A 26 -21.64 9.92 -15.44
C TYR A 26 -20.26 10.07 -14.81
N PHE A 27 -19.25 9.54 -15.46
CA PHE A 27 -17.86 9.58 -15.01
C PHE A 27 -17.00 10.26 -16.06
N LYS A 28 -16.01 11.02 -15.60
CA LYS A 28 -14.94 11.57 -16.43
C LYS A 28 -13.62 11.02 -15.90
N ASP A 29 -12.80 10.55 -16.80
CA ASP A 29 -11.45 10.06 -16.53
C ASP A 29 -10.48 10.73 -17.50
N GLU A 30 -9.23 10.91 -17.10
CA GLU A 30 -8.20 11.55 -17.91
C GLU A 30 -7.05 10.55 -18.10
N VAL A 31 -6.94 10.00 -19.32
CA VAL A 31 -6.04 8.88 -19.60
C VAL A 31 -4.97 9.31 -20.59
N GLY A 32 -3.72 8.98 -20.26
CA GLY A 32 -2.57 9.18 -21.12
C GLY A 32 -1.78 10.45 -20.80
N THR A 33 -0.47 10.27 -20.70
CA THR A 33 0.53 11.34 -20.83
C THR A 33 1.21 11.15 -22.16
N LYS A 34 0.67 11.76 -23.22
CA LYS A 34 1.48 11.97 -24.43
C LYS A 34 2.16 13.33 -24.27
N LEU A 35 3.49 13.33 -24.37
CA LEU A 35 4.25 14.57 -24.47
C LEU A 35 3.85 15.24 -25.77
N LYS A 36 3.39 16.49 -25.70
CA LYS A 36 3.07 17.23 -26.93
C LYS A 36 4.35 17.38 -27.76
N PRO A 37 4.32 17.08 -29.07
CA PRO A 37 5.35 17.56 -29.97
C PRO A 37 5.31 19.09 -29.92
N LYS A 38 6.44 19.72 -29.57
CA LYS A 38 6.60 21.17 -29.70
C LYS A 38 6.80 21.46 -31.18
N ASP A 39 6.04 22.38 -31.74
CA ASP A 39 5.88 22.51 -33.20
C ASP A 39 7.19 22.72 -34.00
N ASP A 40 8.33 23.06 -33.36
CA ASP A 40 9.53 23.49 -34.10
C ASP A 40 10.89 22.98 -33.56
N ASP A 41 10.97 22.15 -32.51
CA ASP A 41 12.27 21.79 -31.92
C ASP A 41 12.30 20.38 -31.33
N TYR A 42 13.44 19.67 -31.49
CA TYR A 42 13.66 18.26 -31.11
C TYR A 42 13.65 18.00 -29.58
N PHE A 43 13.19 18.96 -28.78
CA PHE A 43 13.10 18.89 -27.32
C PHE A 43 11.64 18.78 -26.88
N LEU A 44 11.32 17.66 -26.23
CA LEU A 44 10.01 17.36 -25.64
C LEU A 44 9.63 18.43 -24.60
N SER A 45 8.45 19.03 -24.73
CA SER A 45 7.90 19.91 -23.70
C SER A 45 7.28 19.08 -22.57
N ASP A 46 7.37 19.56 -21.32
CA ASP A 46 6.76 18.92 -20.14
C ASP A 46 5.22 19.02 -20.12
N GLU A 47 4.60 19.58 -21.18
CA GLU A 47 3.15 19.64 -21.30
C GLU A 47 2.58 18.27 -21.71
N LYS A 48 2.01 17.61 -20.70
CA LYS A 48 1.26 16.36 -20.87
C LYS A 48 -0.11 16.68 -21.46
N GLU A 49 -0.36 16.21 -22.67
CA GLU A 49 -1.70 16.20 -23.24
C GLU A 49 -2.49 15.04 -22.63
N THR A 50 -3.55 15.37 -21.90
CA THR A 50 -4.48 14.39 -21.33
C THR A 50 -5.70 14.23 -22.24
N VAL A 51 -6.10 12.99 -22.52
CA VAL A 51 -7.34 12.70 -23.24
C VAL A 51 -8.43 12.42 -22.22
N SER A 52 -9.51 13.21 -22.28
CA SER A 52 -10.67 13.01 -21.41
C SER A 52 -11.59 11.91 -21.96
N ASN A 53 -11.77 10.84 -21.19
CA ASN A 53 -12.76 9.79 -21.42
C ASN A 53 -14.01 10.05 -20.58
N TYR A 54 -15.18 9.76 -21.15
CA TYR A 54 -16.47 9.91 -20.47
C TYR A 54 -17.19 8.56 -20.47
N TYR A 55 -17.64 8.14 -19.30
CA TYR A 55 -18.38 6.89 -19.12
C TYR A 55 -19.77 7.17 -18.57
N ARG A 56 -20.71 6.30 -18.93
CA ARG A 56 -22.09 6.36 -18.44
C ARG A 56 -22.49 4.99 -17.92
N VAL A 57 -22.80 4.92 -16.63
CA VAL A 57 -23.23 3.69 -15.97
C VAL A 57 -24.70 3.83 -15.64
N LYS A 58 -25.50 2.87 -16.13
CA LYS A 58 -26.92 2.80 -15.83
C LYS A 58 -27.19 1.58 -14.97
N VAL A 59 -27.70 1.81 -13.76
CA VAL A 59 -28.03 0.76 -12.80
C VAL A 59 -29.54 0.59 -12.80
N ARG A 60 -30.03 -0.63 -13.06
CA ARG A 60 -31.45 -0.97 -13.02
C ARG A 60 -31.66 -2.19 -12.13
N GLY A 61 -32.62 -2.11 -11.23
CA GLY A 61 -32.93 -3.20 -10.31
C GLY A 61 -34.41 -3.26 -9.97
N PHE A 62 -34.87 -4.48 -9.69
CA PHE A 62 -36.18 -4.72 -9.09
C PHE A 62 -35.94 -5.04 -7.62
N SER A 63 -36.45 -4.21 -6.71
CA SER A 63 -36.36 -4.48 -5.28
C SER A 63 -37.75 -4.80 -4.75
N PHE A 64 -37.99 -6.07 -4.44
CA PHE A 64 -39.25 -6.52 -3.84
C PHE A 64 -39.11 -6.54 -2.32
N LEU A 65 -39.91 -5.74 -1.60
CA LEU A 65 -39.95 -5.65 -0.13
C LEU A 65 -38.62 -5.30 0.57
N SER A 66 -37.61 -4.92 -0.19
CA SER A 66 -36.25 -4.70 0.29
C SER A 66 -35.83 -3.27 -0.02
N SER A 67 -35.32 -2.54 0.97
CA SER A 67 -34.74 -1.21 0.71
C SER A 67 -33.26 -1.38 0.36
N SER A 68 -32.97 -1.66 -0.92
CA SER A 68 -31.59 -1.56 -1.40
C SER A 68 -31.18 -0.09 -1.41
N ARG A 69 -30.08 0.24 -0.74
CA ARG A 69 -29.48 1.57 -0.80
C ARG A 69 -28.31 1.54 -1.75
N TYR A 70 -28.20 2.58 -2.56
CA TYR A 70 -27.05 2.84 -3.38
C TYR A 70 -26.06 3.71 -2.62
N VAL A 71 -24.79 3.31 -2.61
CA VAL A 71 -23.69 4.12 -2.06
C VAL A 71 -22.54 4.09 -3.06
N SER A 72 -22.08 5.27 -3.44
CA SER A 72 -20.89 5.46 -4.27
C SER A 72 -19.86 6.30 -3.54
N GLY A 73 -18.59 5.93 -3.65
CA GLY A 73 -17.50 6.69 -3.07
C GLY A 73 -16.14 6.19 -3.52
N TYR A 74 -15.11 6.99 -3.28
CA TYR A 74 -13.72 6.59 -3.47
C TYR A 74 -13.22 5.88 -2.20
N PHE A 75 -12.76 4.64 -2.34
CA PHE A 75 -12.26 3.81 -1.25
C PHE A 75 -10.84 3.36 -1.53
N ASN A 76 -10.06 3.13 -0.49
CA ASN A 76 -8.71 2.60 -0.64
C ASN A 76 -8.75 1.19 -1.26
N GLN A 77 -8.08 1.00 -2.40
CA GLN A 77 -8.07 -0.26 -3.16
C GLN A 77 -7.65 -1.46 -2.30
N ASN A 78 -6.67 -1.30 -1.41
CA ASN A 78 -6.23 -2.38 -0.52
C ASN A 78 -7.31 -2.79 0.49
N ALA A 79 -8.06 -1.83 1.04
CA ALA A 79 -9.16 -2.14 1.95
C ALA A 79 -10.29 -2.91 1.25
N VAL A 80 -10.51 -2.59 -0.03
CA VAL A 80 -11.53 -3.19 -0.88
C VAL A 80 -11.14 -4.61 -1.24
N ASN A 81 -9.91 -4.78 -1.73
CA ASN A 81 -9.35 -6.08 -2.01
C ASN A 81 -9.37 -6.97 -0.76
N MET A 82 -8.99 -6.46 0.40
CA MET A 82 -9.04 -7.22 1.66
C MET A 82 -10.48 -7.63 2.00
N TYR A 83 -11.43 -6.69 1.96
CA TYR A 83 -12.84 -6.96 2.28
C TYR A 83 -13.49 -7.99 1.36
N PHE A 84 -13.27 -7.87 0.04
CA PHE A 84 -13.89 -8.75 -0.94
C PHE A 84 -13.11 -10.05 -1.19
N ASN A 85 -11.81 -10.12 -0.88
CA ASN A 85 -11.03 -11.36 -0.94
C ASN A 85 -11.21 -12.24 0.30
N GLU A 86 -11.75 -11.73 1.40
CA GLU A 86 -12.05 -12.51 2.62
C GLU A 86 -13.30 -13.38 2.50
N ILE A 87 -14.16 -13.15 1.49
CA ILE A 87 -15.28 -14.05 1.18
C ILE A 87 -14.76 -15.11 0.18
N PRO A 88 -14.68 -16.41 0.55
CA PRO A 88 -14.23 -17.43 -0.38
C PRO A 88 -15.17 -17.44 -1.59
N GLN A 89 -14.64 -17.09 -2.76
CA GLN A 89 -15.41 -17.19 -4.00
C GLN A 89 -15.69 -18.67 -4.29
N PRO A 90 -16.88 -19.02 -4.79
CA PRO A 90 -17.17 -20.39 -5.20
C PRO A 90 -16.15 -20.84 -6.27
N GLU A 91 -15.69 -22.09 -6.21
CA GLU A 91 -14.58 -22.63 -7.02
C GLU A 91 -14.71 -22.42 -8.55
N ASN A 92 -15.93 -22.13 -9.04
CA ASN A 92 -16.25 -21.91 -10.46
C ASN A 92 -16.52 -20.45 -10.84
N GLY A 93 -16.40 -19.50 -9.90
CA GLY A 93 -16.59 -18.07 -10.13
C GLY A 93 -15.35 -17.39 -10.71
N LYS A 94 -14.84 -17.85 -11.85
CA LYS A 94 -13.73 -17.17 -12.54
C LYS A 94 -14.24 -15.90 -13.22
N LEU A 95 -14.25 -14.77 -12.50
CA LEU A 95 -14.40 -13.46 -13.14
C LEU A 95 -13.20 -12.53 -12.95
N PHE A 96 -12.37 -12.67 -11.92
CA PHE A 96 -11.10 -11.94 -11.83
C PHE A 96 -10.08 -12.77 -11.04
N THR A 97 -9.01 -13.18 -11.70
CA THR A 97 -7.77 -13.61 -11.02
C THR A 97 -7.34 -12.52 -10.04
N PRO A 98 -6.91 -12.86 -8.80
CA PRO A 98 -6.41 -11.85 -7.88
C PRO A 98 -5.10 -11.31 -8.45
N LEU A 99 -5.19 -10.22 -9.19
CA LEU A 99 -4.03 -9.39 -9.43
C LEU A 99 -3.69 -8.80 -8.07
N VAL A 100 -2.51 -9.15 -7.59
CA VAL A 100 -1.79 -8.28 -6.66
C VAL A 100 -1.48 -7.02 -7.47
N THR A 101 -2.46 -6.10 -7.58
CA THR A 101 -2.21 -4.76 -8.08
C THR A 101 -1.48 -4.04 -6.97
N ASN A 102 -0.19 -3.80 -7.18
CA ASN A 102 0.62 -2.92 -6.36
C ASN A 102 0.28 -1.46 -6.74
N GLU A 103 -1.01 -1.15 -6.74
CA GLU A 103 -1.57 0.13 -7.11
C GLU A 103 -1.97 0.85 -5.82
N ASP A 104 -1.17 1.84 -5.43
CA ASP A 104 -1.52 2.75 -4.36
C ASP A 104 -2.54 3.76 -4.90
N GLY A 105 -3.83 3.52 -4.64
CA GLY A 105 -4.90 4.36 -5.16
C GLY A 105 -6.21 4.27 -4.39
N ASN A 106 -7.03 5.31 -4.57
CA ASN A 106 -8.44 5.24 -4.22
C ASN A 106 -9.23 4.82 -5.47
N GLU A 107 -9.97 3.72 -5.37
CA GLU A 107 -10.86 3.24 -6.42
C GLU A 107 -12.29 3.73 -6.17
N LEU A 108 -12.97 4.09 -7.25
CA LEU A 108 -14.39 4.36 -7.19
C LEU A 108 -15.17 3.06 -7.05
N ILE A 109 -15.99 2.96 -6.01
CA ILE A 109 -16.82 1.78 -5.78
C ILE A 109 -18.27 2.16 -5.74
N LEU A 110 -19.08 1.32 -6.40
CA LEU A 110 -20.50 1.45 -6.57
C LEU A 110 -21.13 0.25 -5.85
N ILE A 111 -21.76 0.48 -4.69
CA ILE A 111 -22.37 -0.58 -3.89
C ILE A 111 -23.88 -0.44 -3.94
N LEU A 112 -24.54 -1.44 -4.52
CA LEU A 112 -25.99 -1.59 -4.46
C LEU A 112 -26.32 -2.78 -3.56
N SER A 113 -26.69 -2.49 -2.31
CA SER A 113 -27.02 -3.53 -1.34
C SER A 113 -27.98 -3.01 -0.28
N THR A 114 -28.77 -3.90 0.31
CA THR A 114 -29.55 -3.61 1.53
C THR A 114 -28.66 -3.25 2.70
N ASN A 115 -27.42 -3.78 2.68
CA ASN A 115 -26.41 -3.60 3.70
C ASN A 115 -25.30 -2.64 3.25
N ALA A 116 -25.52 -1.83 2.21
CA ALA A 116 -24.49 -0.96 1.63
C ALA A 116 -23.82 -0.07 2.69
N LYS A 117 -24.58 0.48 3.64
CA LYS A 117 -24.02 1.24 4.76
C LYS A 117 -23.06 0.43 5.65
N ALA A 118 -23.45 -0.80 6.00
CA ALA A 118 -22.60 -1.67 6.83
C ALA A 118 -21.32 -2.03 6.10
N ILE A 119 -21.41 -2.31 4.79
CA ILE A 119 -20.24 -2.59 3.93
C ILE A 119 -19.29 -1.38 3.90
N THR A 120 -19.83 -0.17 3.67
CA THR A 120 -18.99 1.04 3.65
C THR A 120 -18.38 1.38 5.00
N ASP A 121 -19.11 1.16 6.10
CA ASP A 121 -18.60 1.37 7.46
C ASP A 121 -17.47 0.37 7.77
N GLN A 122 -17.60 -0.89 7.32
CA GLN A 122 -16.57 -1.92 7.44
C GLN A 122 -15.32 -1.59 6.62
N LEU A 123 -15.46 -1.18 5.35
CA LEU A 123 -14.34 -0.72 4.51
C LEU A 123 -13.59 0.45 5.15
N GLY A 124 -14.32 1.42 5.71
CA GLY A 124 -13.74 2.54 6.44
C GLY A 124 -12.96 2.10 7.68
N ASN A 125 -13.47 1.12 8.42
CA ASN A 125 -12.79 0.58 9.60
C ASN A 125 -11.54 -0.24 9.24
N VAL A 126 -11.58 -1.05 8.16
CA VAL A 126 -10.40 -1.79 7.65
C VAL A 126 -9.27 -0.81 7.29
N THR A 127 -9.60 0.30 6.61
CA THR A 127 -8.62 1.33 6.25
C THR A 127 -7.97 1.98 7.48
N LYS A 128 -8.75 2.25 8.54
CA LYS A 128 -8.24 2.78 9.81
C LYS A 128 -7.34 1.78 10.52
N SER A 129 -7.74 0.51 10.57
CA SER A 129 -6.94 -0.56 11.19
C SER A 129 -5.60 -0.74 10.51
N GLN A 130 -5.54 -0.69 9.17
CA GLN A 130 -4.29 -0.78 8.43
C GLN A 130 -3.33 0.37 8.77
N THR A 131 -3.86 1.60 8.87
CA THR A 131 -3.08 2.77 9.28
C THR A 131 -2.49 2.59 10.69
N ILE A 132 -3.27 2.05 11.62
CA ILE A 132 -2.83 1.76 12.99
C ILE A 132 -1.77 0.66 13.00
N LEU A 133 -1.98 -0.44 12.28
CA LEU A 133 -1.01 -1.54 12.19
C LEU A 133 0.31 -1.11 11.57
N ASN A 134 0.27 -0.29 10.53
CA ASN A 134 1.47 0.29 9.92
C ASN A 134 2.22 1.20 10.91
N SER A 135 1.47 2.00 11.70
CA SER A 135 2.04 2.86 12.74
C SER A 135 2.69 2.06 13.87
N ILE A 136 2.03 1.00 14.33
CA ILE A 136 2.60 0.07 15.34
C ILE A 136 3.84 -0.64 14.76
N SER A 137 3.80 -1.08 13.50
CA SER A 137 4.95 -1.72 12.86
C SER A 137 6.15 -0.78 12.75
N GLN A 138 5.94 0.50 12.47
CA GLN A 138 7.01 1.51 12.47
C GLN A 138 7.61 1.71 13.86
N VAL A 139 6.77 1.74 14.91
CA VAL A 139 7.23 1.85 16.30
C VAL A 139 8.04 0.61 16.71
N VAL A 140 7.57 -0.59 16.40
CA VAL A 140 8.30 -1.85 16.69
C VAL A 140 9.60 -1.93 15.88
N LYS A 141 9.61 -1.47 14.63
CA LYS A 141 10.83 -1.46 13.80
C LYS A 141 11.83 -0.39 14.22
N LYS A 142 11.42 0.66 14.93
CA LYS A 142 12.31 1.73 15.42
C LYS A 142 13.44 1.15 16.27
N GLU A 143 13.14 0.22 17.17
CA GLU A 143 14.15 -0.44 18.02
C GLU A 143 15.16 -1.22 17.18
N LYS A 144 14.69 -2.00 16.20
CA LYS A 144 15.58 -2.72 15.27
C LYS A 144 16.42 -1.79 14.39
N ILE A 145 15.87 -0.63 14.01
CA ILE A 145 16.62 0.38 13.24
C ILE A 145 17.71 1.02 14.11
N LEU A 146 17.41 1.29 15.38
CA LEU A 146 18.39 1.82 16.33
C LEU A 146 19.51 0.79 16.59
N GLU A 147 19.15 -0.48 16.80
CA GLU A 147 20.11 -1.58 16.97
C GLU A 147 20.97 -1.79 15.72
N ALA A 148 20.38 -1.75 14.53
CA ALA A 148 21.13 -1.79 13.27
C ALA A 148 22.09 -0.60 13.12
N HIS A 149 21.70 0.58 13.63
CA HIS A 149 22.55 1.76 13.62
C HIS A 149 23.73 1.62 14.60
N THR A 150 23.50 1.08 15.80
CA THR A 150 24.59 0.84 16.77
C THR A 150 25.57 -0.21 16.23
N VAL A 151 25.07 -1.29 15.64
CA VAL A 151 25.92 -2.31 15.00
C VAL A 151 26.71 -1.71 13.84
N LYS A 152 26.09 -0.83 13.03
CA LYS A 152 26.80 -0.15 11.93
C LYS A 152 27.90 0.78 12.44
N THR A 153 27.68 1.49 13.55
CA THR A 153 28.73 2.32 14.17
C THR A 153 29.86 1.48 14.75
N ASP A 154 29.57 0.31 15.33
CA ASP A 154 30.57 -0.61 15.86
C ASP A 154 31.41 -1.25 14.76
N ILE A 155 30.81 -1.58 13.62
CA ILE A 155 31.54 -2.05 12.43
C ILE A 155 32.47 -0.94 11.93
N ALA A 156 31.99 0.30 11.81
CA ALA A 156 32.80 1.41 11.32
C ALA A 156 33.99 1.73 12.24
N SER A 157 33.81 1.64 13.56
CA SER A 157 34.89 1.85 14.53
C SER A 157 35.92 0.72 14.47
N THR A 158 35.46 -0.53 14.30
CA THR A 158 36.32 -1.70 14.11
C THR A 158 37.14 -1.59 12.82
N ASP A 159 36.51 -1.17 11.72
CA ASP A 159 37.18 -0.92 10.44
C ASP A 159 38.28 0.15 10.55
N GLN A 160 38.01 1.20 11.32
CA GLN A 160 39.01 2.24 11.60
C GLN A 160 40.17 1.69 12.45
N ALA A 161 39.89 0.84 13.44
CA ALA A 161 40.92 0.16 14.23
C ALA A 161 41.78 -0.76 13.36
N ILE A 162 41.17 -1.55 12.47
CA ILE A 162 41.88 -2.40 11.51
C ILE A 162 42.77 -1.57 10.59
N LYS A 163 42.25 -0.49 9.99
CA LYS A 163 43.05 0.41 9.13
C LYS A 163 44.22 1.02 9.87
N LYS A 164 44.03 1.43 11.13
CA LYS A 164 45.09 1.96 11.98
C LYS A 164 46.15 0.90 12.27
N LEU A 165 45.73 -0.34 12.55
CA LEU A 165 46.63 -1.46 12.79
C LEU A 165 47.46 -1.77 11.54
N ILE A 166 46.83 -1.83 10.37
CA ILE A 166 47.51 -2.03 9.09
C ILE A 166 48.53 -0.92 8.84
N ALA A 167 48.14 0.35 8.92
CA ALA A 167 49.05 1.47 8.69
C ALA A 167 50.23 1.50 9.69
N THR A 168 49.97 1.13 10.94
CA THR A 168 51.01 1.03 11.98
C THR A 168 51.97 -0.12 11.65
N THR A 169 51.43 -1.27 11.26
CA THR A 169 52.20 -2.45 10.87
C THR A 169 53.07 -2.16 9.63
N ASP A 170 52.51 -1.55 8.60
CA ASP A 170 53.22 -1.17 7.37
C ASP A 170 54.37 -0.21 7.67
N MET A 171 54.18 0.77 8.56
CA MET A 171 55.23 1.70 8.98
C MET A 171 56.39 1.02 9.73
N TYR A 172 56.10 -0.02 10.52
CA TYR A 172 57.14 -0.79 11.22
C TYR A 172 57.89 -1.74 10.28
N LEU A 173 57.15 -2.40 9.38
CA LEU A 173 57.69 -3.31 8.37
C LEU A 173 58.46 -2.57 7.26
N ASP A 174 58.16 -1.29 7.02
CA ASP A 174 58.92 -0.49 6.06
C ASP A 174 60.39 -0.40 6.50
N LYS A 175 61.25 -0.94 5.61
CA LYS A 175 62.70 -0.99 5.75
C LYS A 175 63.20 -1.72 7.01
N ILE A 176 62.49 -2.75 7.45
CA ILE A 176 62.88 -3.56 8.62
C ILE A 176 64.29 -4.13 8.50
N ASP A 177 64.73 -4.48 7.29
CA ASP A 177 66.06 -5.00 6.97
C ASP A 177 67.20 -4.00 7.22
N THR A 178 66.87 -2.71 7.42
CA THR A 178 67.83 -1.64 7.67
C THR A 178 67.80 -1.12 9.11
N LYS A 179 66.89 -1.63 9.96
CA LYS A 179 66.72 -1.18 11.34
C LYS A 179 67.56 -2.04 12.30
N SER A 180 67.94 -1.47 13.45
CA SER A 180 68.70 -2.20 14.47
C SER A 180 67.82 -3.19 15.24
N ASP A 181 68.42 -4.25 15.79
CA ASP A 181 67.71 -5.25 16.62
C ASP A 181 66.97 -4.61 17.81
N ALA A 182 67.48 -3.50 18.34
CA ALA A 182 66.82 -2.76 19.43
C ALA A 182 65.52 -2.09 18.97
N ASP A 183 65.50 -1.55 17.75
CA ASP A 183 64.33 -0.89 17.16
C ASP A 183 63.27 -1.92 16.75
N ILE A 184 63.70 -3.09 16.27
CA ILE A 184 62.82 -4.22 15.95
C ILE A 184 62.12 -4.73 17.22
N ASN A 185 62.86 -4.94 18.31
CA ASN A 185 62.29 -5.39 19.58
C ASN A 185 61.33 -4.36 20.19
N LYS A 186 61.62 -3.07 20.04
CA LYS A 186 60.73 -1.99 20.48
C LYS A 186 59.42 -1.99 19.68
N ALA A 187 59.50 -2.13 18.35
CA ALA A 187 58.34 -2.23 17.46
C ALA A 187 57.44 -3.42 17.79
N ILE A 188 58.03 -4.61 18.01
CA ILE A 188 57.30 -5.83 18.41
C ILE A 188 56.55 -5.60 19.72
N ARG A 189 57.17 -4.93 20.70
CA ARG A 189 56.54 -4.63 21.99
C ARG A 189 55.35 -3.66 21.83
N GLU A 190 55.51 -2.61 21.02
CA GLU A 190 54.44 -1.63 20.77
C GLU A 190 53.27 -2.23 19.98
N LEU A 191 53.52 -3.10 19.00
CA LEU A 191 52.49 -3.88 18.29
C LEU A 191 51.75 -4.87 19.22
N THR A 192 52.49 -5.55 20.09
CA THR A 192 51.91 -6.51 21.05
C THR A 192 50.99 -5.82 22.06
N GLU A 193 51.37 -4.63 22.55
CA GLU A 193 50.52 -3.83 23.44
C GLU A 193 49.28 -3.27 22.73
N THR A 194 49.38 -2.97 21.44
CA THR A 194 48.24 -2.50 20.63
C THR A 194 47.22 -3.60 20.35
N LEU A 195 47.65 -4.86 20.29
CA LEU A 195 46.79 -6.04 20.09
C LEU A 195 46.10 -6.54 21.36
N LYS A 196 46.55 -6.13 22.55
CA LYS A 196 45.96 -6.54 23.84
C LYS A 196 44.81 -5.63 24.32
N LYS A 197 44.60 -4.49 23.66
CA LYS A 197 43.49 -3.56 23.93
C LYS A 197 42.31 -3.83 23.03
#